data_AF-A0A0F9J1U2-F1
#
_entry.id   AF-A0A0F9J1U2-F1
#
_cell.length_a   1.000
_cell.length_b   1.000
_cell.length_c   1.000
_cell.angle_alpha   90.00
_cell.angle_beta   90.00
_cell.angle_gamma   90.00
#
_symmetry.space_group_name_H-M   'P 1'
#
loop_
_entity.id
_entity.type
_entity.pdbx_description
1 polymer ?
#
loop_
_entity_poly.entity_id
_entity_poly.type
_entity_poly.pdbx_seq_one_letter_code
_entity_poly.pdbx_strand_id
1 'polypeptide(L)'
;MKVNNKSFRGEWKSKSWGMINRTWNDNDTVEIELPLSFSFIPVDRYHPNLAALMYGPVVLAAKESGALGRNMKDPTAWILPVSARLSLFQTKQTKRRFKPYYTFGEEEKYYMYHNIEE
;
A
#
# COMPACT_ATOMS: atom_id res chain seq x y z
N MET A 1 -15.97 -10.32 -4.22
CA MET A 1 -16.96 -9.96 -3.19
C MET A 1 -17.96 -11.09 -3.04
N LYS A 2 -18.39 -11.38 -1.81
CA LYS A 2 -19.43 -12.36 -1.50
C LYS A 2 -20.50 -11.75 -0.60
N VAL A 3 -21.71 -12.25 -0.72
CA VAL A 3 -22.80 -12.01 0.23
C VAL A 3 -23.27 -13.36 0.72
N ASN A 4 -23.29 -13.58 2.04
CA ASN A 4 -23.61 -14.88 2.66
C ASN A 4 -22.78 -16.04 2.05
N ASN A 5 -21.46 -15.87 1.95
CA ASN A 5 -20.51 -16.79 1.31
C ASN A 5 -20.74 -17.10 -0.17
N LYS A 6 -21.74 -16.48 -0.82
CA LYS A 6 -22.00 -16.66 -2.26
C LYS A 6 -21.40 -15.51 -3.05
N SER A 7 -20.72 -15.83 -4.13
CA SER A 7 -20.17 -14.82 -5.06
C SER A 7 -21.28 -13.88 -5.52
N PHE A 8 -21.08 -12.58 -5.30
CA PHE A 8 -22.02 -11.54 -5.71
C PHE A 8 -21.43 -10.78 -6.90
N ARG A 9 -22.16 -10.76 -8.01
CA ARG A 9 -21.80 -9.98 -9.21
C ARG A 9 -22.41 -8.59 -9.11
N GLY A 10 -21.61 -7.58 -9.41
CA GLY A 10 -22.01 -6.18 -9.45
C GLY A 10 -21.07 -5.40 -10.37
N GLU A 11 -21.41 -4.15 -10.66
CA GLU A 11 -20.51 -3.24 -11.34
C GLU A 11 -19.58 -2.60 -10.32
N TRP A 12 -18.27 -2.84 -10.47
CA TRP A 12 -17.25 -2.30 -9.59
C TRP A 12 -16.36 -1.36 -10.38
N LYS A 13 -16.42 -0.06 -10.07
CA LYS A 13 -15.53 0.95 -10.66
C LYS A 13 -14.55 1.46 -9.61
N SER A 14 -13.28 1.57 -9.98
CA SER A 14 -12.27 2.18 -9.09
C SER A 14 -12.66 3.61 -8.73
N LYS A 15 -12.34 4.04 -7.50
CA LYS A 15 -12.66 5.38 -6.97
C LYS A 15 -14.16 5.72 -7.01
N SER A 16 -15.01 4.73 -6.76
CA SER A 16 -16.47 4.90 -6.75
C SER A 16 -17.14 4.06 -5.66
N TRP A 17 -18.44 4.29 -5.44
CA TRP A 17 -19.26 3.45 -4.60
C TRP A 17 -19.68 2.18 -5.34
N GLY A 18 -19.42 1.02 -4.72
CA GLY A 18 -20.04 -0.24 -5.13
C GLY A 18 -21.36 -0.44 -4.40
N MET A 19 -22.44 -0.74 -5.12
CA MET A 19 -23.79 -0.86 -4.56
C MET A 19 -24.27 -2.31 -4.55
N ILE A 20 -24.86 -2.74 -3.43
CA ILE A 20 -25.53 -4.03 -3.27
C ILE A 20 -27.01 -3.75 -3.03
N ASN A 21 -27.83 -3.90 -4.07
CA ASN A 21 -29.27 -3.66 -3.97
C ASN A 21 -30.02 -4.97 -3.71
N ARG A 22 -30.48 -5.17 -2.47
CA ARG A 22 -31.29 -6.32 -2.03
C ARG A 22 -32.02 -5.99 -0.73
N THR A 23 -32.97 -6.85 -0.35
CA THR A 23 -33.50 -6.87 1.02
C THR A 23 -32.48 -7.52 1.95
N TRP A 24 -32.16 -6.81 3.04
CA TRP A 24 -31.26 -7.27 4.10
C TRP A 24 -32.08 -7.88 5.23
N ASN A 25 -31.60 -9.00 5.77
CA ASN A 25 -32.14 -9.64 6.95
C ASN A 25 -31.06 -9.76 8.02
N ASP A 26 -31.47 -10.02 9.25
CA ASP A 26 -30.55 -10.28 10.36
C ASP A 26 -29.56 -11.39 9.99
N ASN A 27 -28.30 -11.16 10.34
CA ASN A 27 -27.16 -12.05 10.08
C ASN A 27 -26.73 -12.18 8.60
N ASP A 28 -27.25 -11.38 7.68
CA ASP A 28 -26.63 -11.25 6.35
C ASP A 28 -25.18 -10.73 6.50
N THR A 29 -24.24 -11.32 5.75
CA THR A 29 -22.82 -10.93 5.77
C THR A 29 -22.34 -10.49 4.39
N VAL A 30 -21.41 -9.54 4.37
CA VAL A 30 -20.72 -9.08 3.16
C VAL A 30 -19.22 -9.27 3.35
N GLU A 31 -18.59 -9.93 2.39
CA GLU A 31 -17.13 -10.11 2.33
C GLU A 31 -16.58 -9.36 1.11
N ILE A 32 -15.70 -8.40 1.36
CA ILE A 32 -14.96 -7.65 0.33
C ILE A 32 -13.48 -8.00 0.41
N GLU A 33 -12.86 -8.14 -0.76
CA GLU A 33 -11.42 -8.27 -0.90
C GLU A 33 -10.93 -7.04 -1.66
N LEU A 34 -10.09 -6.23 -1.01
CA LEU A 34 -9.48 -5.06 -1.60
C LEU A 34 -7.99 -5.37 -1.82
N PRO A 35 -7.55 -5.59 -3.07
CA PRO A 35 -6.16 -5.89 -3.34
C PRO A 35 -5.30 -4.66 -3.00
N LEU A 36 -4.28 -4.86 -2.17
CA LEU A 36 -3.28 -3.85 -1.86
C LEU A 36 -2.08 -4.03 -2.79
N SER A 37 -1.56 -2.92 -3.31
CA SER A 37 -0.41 -2.91 -4.21
C SER A 37 0.60 -1.85 -3.79
N PHE A 38 1.84 -2.02 -4.21
CA PHE A 38 2.82 -0.96 -4.08
C PHE A 38 2.57 0.14 -5.10
N SER A 39 2.78 1.38 -4.68
CA SER A 39 2.88 2.52 -5.59
C SER A 39 3.86 3.54 -5.05
N PHE A 40 4.42 4.35 -5.93
CA PHE A 40 5.21 5.51 -5.56
C PHE A 40 4.41 6.78 -5.85
N ILE A 41 4.31 7.65 -4.85
CA ILE A 41 3.64 8.95 -4.97
C ILE A 41 4.71 10.03 -4.84
N PRO A 42 5.01 10.80 -5.90
CA PRO A 42 5.93 11.93 -5.83
C PRO A 42 5.50 12.97 -4.79
N VAL A 43 6.47 13.64 -4.18
CA VAL A 43 6.22 14.75 -3.25
C VAL A 43 5.46 15.88 -3.94
N ASP A 44 5.80 16.16 -5.19
CA ASP A 44 5.14 17.13 -6.06
C ASP A 44 5.48 16.85 -7.53
N ARG A 45 4.90 17.65 -8.44
CA ARG A 45 5.08 17.52 -9.89
C ARG A 45 6.45 17.98 -10.41
N TYR A 46 7.20 18.76 -9.63
CA TYR A 46 8.52 19.29 -9.98
C TYR A 46 9.65 18.36 -9.54
N HIS A 47 9.38 17.44 -8.60
CA HIS A 47 10.33 16.47 -8.07
C HIS A 47 9.81 15.03 -8.23
N PRO A 48 9.60 14.53 -9.46
CA PRO A 48 8.99 13.23 -9.71
C PRO A 48 9.78 12.07 -9.09
N ASN A 49 11.10 12.22 -8.97
CA ASN A 49 12.01 11.20 -8.44
C ASN A 49 12.10 11.19 -6.91
N LEU A 50 11.51 12.16 -6.22
CA LEU A 50 11.40 12.19 -4.77
C LEU A 50 10.00 11.73 -4.37
N ALA A 51 9.84 10.45 -4.05
CA ALA A 51 8.52 9.85 -3.86
C ALA A 51 8.41 9.03 -2.57
N ALA A 52 7.19 8.94 -2.05
CA ALA A 52 6.83 8.09 -0.94
C ALA A 52 6.41 6.70 -1.44
N LEU A 53 6.84 5.65 -0.72
CA LEU A 53 6.38 4.29 -0.98
C LEU A 53 5.03 4.06 -0.28
N MET A 54 4.05 3.60 -1.03
CA MET A 54 2.72 3.25 -0.52
C MET A 54 2.48 1.74 -0.63
N TYR A 55 1.69 1.19 0.28
CA TYR A 55 1.05 -0.12 0.13
C TYR A 55 -0.47 0.03 0.31
N GLY A 56 -1.19 0.01 -0.81
CA GLY A 56 -2.58 0.49 -0.86
C GLY A 56 -2.68 1.96 -0.39
N PRO A 57 -3.57 2.30 0.56
CA PRO A 57 -3.71 3.68 1.05
C PRO A 57 -2.69 4.07 2.12
N VAL A 58 -1.81 3.14 2.52
CA VAL A 58 -0.90 3.34 3.65
C VAL A 58 0.47 3.79 3.16
N VAL A 59 0.95 4.92 3.67
CA VAL A 59 2.32 5.36 3.46
C VAL A 59 3.29 4.56 4.33
N LEU A 60 4.38 4.11 3.71
CA LEU A 60 5.45 3.39 4.37
C LEU A 60 6.66 4.31 4.54
N ALA A 61 7.27 4.27 5.72
CA ALA A 61 8.48 5.02 6.02
C ALA A 61 9.61 4.09 6.48
N ALA A 62 10.84 4.55 6.32
CA ALA A 62 12.05 3.84 6.73
C ALA A 62 12.81 4.61 7.81
N LYS A 63 13.68 3.93 8.57
CA LYS A 63 14.60 4.58 9.51
C LYS A 63 15.83 5.14 8.81
N GLU A 64 16.19 4.57 7.67
CA GLU A 64 17.37 4.94 6.89
C GLU A 64 17.00 5.82 5.70
N SER A 65 17.77 6.88 5.47
CA SER A 65 17.67 7.74 4.29
C SER A 65 18.48 7.17 3.12
N GLY A 66 18.40 7.87 1.97
CA GLY A 66 19.22 7.61 0.79
C GLY A 66 18.41 7.12 -0.41
N ALA A 67 19.01 7.18 -1.58
CA ALA A 67 18.39 6.74 -2.83
C ALA A 67 18.05 5.24 -2.78
N LEU A 68 16.92 4.88 -3.36
CA LEU A 68 16.56 3.48 -3.60
C LEU A 68 17.20 2.97 -4.91
N GLY A 69 17.44 3.85 -5.89
CA GLY A 69 18.20 3.53 -7.10
C GLY A 69 17.59 2.41 -7.94
N ARG A 70 16.26 2.38 -8.04
CA ARG A 70 15.50 1.31 -8.69
C ARG A 70 14.31 1.87 -9.43
N ASN A 71 13.91 1.16 -10.48
CA ASN A 71 12.75 1.47 -11.30
C ASN A 71 11.44 1.44 -10.48
N MET A 72 10.61 2.47 -10.64
CA MET A 72 9.32 2.64 -9.94
C MET A 72 8.20 1.72 -10.45
N LYS A 73 8.30 1.18 -11.67
CA LYS A 73 7.20 0.50 -12.36
C LYS A 73 6.89 -0.89 -11.80
N ASP A 74 7.88 -1.55 -11.21
CA ASP A 74 7.67 -2.84 -10.54
C ASP A 74 8.38 -2.89 -9.17
N PRO A 75 7.76 -2.29 -8.13
CA PRO A 75 8.31 -2.34 -6.78
C PRO A 75 8.37 -3.78 -6.23
N THR A 76 7.47 -4.67 -6.67
CA THR A 76 7.41 -6.06 -6.18
C THR A 76 8.63 -6.88 -6.60
N ALA A 77 9.29 -6.52 -7.71
CA ALA A 77 10.54 -7.16 -8.13
C ALA A 77 11.68 -7.00 -7.11
N TRP A 78 11.67 -5.95 -6.28
CA TRP A 78 12.79 -5.62 -5.40
C TRP A 78 12.41 -5.29 -3.95
N ILE A 79 11.11 -5.26 -3.62
CA ILE A 79 10.58 -5.12 -2.26
C ILE A 79 9.85 -6.41 -1.89
N LEU A 80 10.25 -7.03 -0.78
CA LEU A 80 9.67 -8.28 -0.29
C LEU A 80 8.92 -8.06 1.03
N PRO A 81 7.78 -8.73 1.24
CA PRO A 81 7.16 -8.77 2.56
C PRO A 81 8.04 -9.54 3.53
N VAL A 82 8.30 -8.93 4.69
CA VAL A 82 8.89 -9.59 5.86
C VAL A 82 7.79 -10.08 6.80
N SER A 83 6.71 -9.30 6.92
CA SER A 83 5.51 -9.70 7.67
C SER A 83 4.28 -9.04 7.05
N ALA A 84 3.39 -9.87 6.48
CA ALA A 84 2.12 -9.39 5.93
C ALA A 84 1.22 -8.78 7.01
N ARG A 85 1.18 -9.39 8.21
CA ARG A 85 0.36 -8.90 9.33
C ARG A 85 0.78 -7.52 9.82
N LEU A 86 2.09 -7.23 9.80
CA LEU A 86 2.64 -5.96 10.28
C LEU A 86 2.84 -4.95 9.15
N SER A 87 2.58 -5.32 7.89
CA SER A 87 2.95 -4.53 6.71
C SER A 87 4.42 -4.10 6.75
N LEU A 88 5.29 -5.03 7.15
CA LEU A 88 6.73 -4.83 7.19
C LEU A 88 7.33 -5.35 5.88
N PHE A 89 8.03 -4.47 5.18
CA PHE A 89 8.64 -4.75 3.88
C PHE A 89 10.13 -4.47 3.90
N GLN A 90 10.88 -5.14 3.02
CA GLN A 90 12.33 -4.98 2.94
C GLN A 90 12.81 -5.00 1.51
N THR A 91 13.73 -4.09 1.18
CA THR A 91 14.40 -4.09 -0.13
C THR A 91 15.37 -5.27 -0.25
N LYS A 92 15.49 -5.86 -1.44
CA LYS A 92 16.38 -7.02 -1.65
C LYS A 92 17.86 -6.65 -1.44
N GLN A 93 18.27 -5.48 -1.94
CA GLN A 93 19.69 -5.10 -2.04
C GLN A 93 20.20 -4.36 -0.80
N THR A 94 19.53 -3.28 -0.39
CA THR A 94 19.99 -2.47 0.75
C THR A 94 19.50 -3.01 2.08
N LYS A 95 18.59 -3.99 2.07
CA LYS A 95 17.90 -4.52 3.27
C LYS A 95 17.17 -3.45 4.09
N ARG A 96 16.92 -2.27 3.50
CA ARG A 96 16.16 -1.19 4.11
C ARG A 96 14.74 -1.67 4.40
N ARG A 97 14.27 -1.38 5.61
CA ARG A 97 12.94 -1.78 6.08
C ARG A 97 11.95 -0.64 6.02
N PHE A 98 10.75 -0.98 5.61
CA PHE A 98 9.61 -0.08 5.47
C PHE A 98 8.47 -0.60 6.32
N LYS A 99 7.95 0.25 7.21
CA LYS A 99 6.76 -0.04 8.04
C LYS A 99 5.75 1.11 7.88
N PRO A 100 4.46 0.90 8.19
CA PRO A 100 3.47 1.97 8.12
C PRO A 100 3.88 3.17 8.97
N TYR A 101 3.76 4.38 8.41
CA TYR A 101 4.18 5.61 9.09
C TYR A 101 3.56 5.77 10.49
N TYR A 102 2.29 5.43 10.66
CA TYR A 102 1.58 5.54 11.95
C TYR A 102 2.11 4.57 13.03
N THR A 103 3.05 3.68 12.70
CA THR A 103 3.72 2.79 13.67
C THR A 103 5.06 3.34 14.16
N PHE A 104 5.46 4.54 13.71
CA PHE A 104 6.60 5.24 14.27
C PHE A 104 6.18 5.95 15.57
N GLY A 105 6.98 5.79 16.61
CA GLY A 105 6.74 6.40 17.92
C GLY A 105 7.07 7.90 17.94
N GLU A 106 6.73 8.54 19.04
CA GLU A 106 7.19 9.90 19.33
C GLU A 106 8.73 9.95 19.32
N GLU A 107 9.29 11.01 18.75
CA GLU A 107 10.75 11.21 18.55
C GLU A 107 11.47 10.16 17.67
N GLU A 108 10.78 9.14 17.15
CA GLU A 108 11.37 8.14 16.26
C GLU A 108 11.65 8.78 14.90
N LYS A 109 12.93 8.97 14.57
CA LYS A 109 13.33 9.48 13.24
C LYS A 109 12.85 8.55 12.13
N TYR A 110 12.30 9.15 11.09
CA TYR A 110 11.82 8.45 9.91
C TYR A 110 12.13 9.23 8.64
N TYR A 111 12.13 8.53 7.51
CA TYR A 111 12.21 9.08 6.17
C TYR A 111 11.03 8.55 5.37
N MET A 112 10.20 9.47 4.89
CA MET A 112 9.00 9.18 4.12
C MET A 112 9.26 9.23 2.61
N TYR A 113 10.03 10.22 2.18
CA TYR A 113 10.36 10.43 0.78
C TYR A 113 11.77 9.93 0.48
N HIS A 114 11.90 9.25 -0.64
CA HIS A 114 13.16 8.67 -1.09
C HIS A 114 13.43 9.09 -2.53
N ASN A 115 14.71 9.27 -2.87
CA ASN A 115 15.11 9.45 -4.25
C ASN A 115 15.07 8.08 -4.95
N ILE A 116 14.44 8.02 -6.13
CA ILE A 116 14.19 6.80 -6.89
C ILE A 116 14.55 7.06 -8.35
N GLU A 117 15.04 6.03 -9.03
CA GLU A 117 15.37 6.11 -10.46
C GLU A 117 14.14 5.77 -11.31
N GLU A 118 14.05 6.32 -12.52
CA GLU A 118 12.93 6.04 -13.45
C GLU A 118 12.84 4.58 -13.92
#